data_AF-A0A3B0S412-F1
#
_entry.id   AF-A0A3B0S412-F1
#
_cell.length_a   1.000
_cell.length_b   1.000
_cell.length_c   1.000
_cell.angle_alpha   90.00
_cell.angle_beta   90.00
_cell.angle_gamma   90.00
#
_symmetry.space_group_name_H-M   'P 1'
#
loop_
_entity.id
_entity.type
_entity.pdbx_description
1 polymer ?
#
loop_
_entity_poly.entity_id
_entity_poly.type
_entity_poly.pdbx_seq_one_letter_code
_entity_poly.pdbx_strand_id
1 'polypeptide(L)'
;MDHLTLELILWLLLAFFIGCILGCLFRKMFGGGSRDVVKAQPVAAAVSKPEVMAAAATGAAKRPKGLAAARDGKADQLQRISGVGPKLDKTLNSLGYFHYDQIAKWSPNEVQWVDEHLRFKGRIERDEWIPQAKLLAAGNEAEFSRLYGNGEAEPAKAGAERSGESVKGAESAPKTVKKPAPKPAAATGIAKAPKKLKAAKGGKADDLQRISGVGPKLEKTLQGLGFFHFDQIAGWTPDEVQWVDDNLRFKGRIDREEWIPQAKLLADGDEKAFTRRYGTGGLKDKKTGKTKSGSRTKKS
;
A
#
# COMPACT_ATOMS: atom_id res chain seq x y z
N MET A 1 7.68 -51.75 1.13
CA MET A 1 8.85 -50.91 0.75
C MET A 1 9.86 -51.83 0.14
N ASP A 2 10.31 -51.52 -1.07
CA ASP A 2 11.25 -52.35 -1.82
C ASP A 2 12.67 -52.17 -1.27
N HIS A 3 13.53 -53.18 -1.37
CA HIS A 3 14.87 -53.15 -0.78
C HIS A 3 15.68 -51.92 -1.24
N LEU A 4 15.60 -51.58 -2.53
CA LEU A 4 16.19 -50.37 -3.11
C LEU A 4 15.74 -49.08 -2.41
N THR A 5 14.47 -48.99 -1.98
CA THR A 5 13.96 -47.77 -1.31
C THR A 5 14.56 -47.59 0.08
N LEU A 6 14.80 -48.69 0.80
CA LEU A 6 15.46 -48.67 2.11
C LEU A 6 16.95 -48.37 1.98
N GLU A 7 17.63 -48.95 0.99
CA GLU A 7 19.03 -48.63 0.69
C GLU A 7 19.20 -47.15 0.28
N LEU A 8 18.36 -46.63 -0.63
CA LEU A 8 18.44 -45.23 -1.07
C LEU A 8 18.29 -44.26 0.12
N ILE A 9 17.35 -44.54 1.03
CA ILE A 9 17.16 -43.76 2.26
C ILE A 9 18.40 -43.87 3.17
N LEU A 10 18.99 -45.06 3.33
CA LEU A 10 20.18 -45.28 4.14
C LEU A 10 21.40 -44.51 3.58
N TRP A 11 21.63 -44.55 2.26
CA TRP A 11 22.69 -43.78 1.58
C TRP A 11 22.50 -42.26 1.74
N LEU A 12 21.27 -41.76 1.61
CA LEU A 12 20.96 -40.34 1.80
C LEU A 12 21.20 -39.88 3.26
N LEU A 13 20.81 -40.69 4.23
CA LEU A 13 21.07 -40.42 5.66
C LEU A 13 22.58 -40.45 5.97
N LEU A 14 23.31 -41.44 5.47
CA LEU A 14 24.76 -41.55 5.63
C LEU A 14 25.49 -40.31 5.08
N ALA A 15 25.14 -39.87 3.87
CA ALA A 15 25.70 -38.67 3.26
C ALA A 15 25.39 -37.40 4.08
N PHE A 16 24.18 -37.29 4.63
CA PHE A 16 23.80 -36.16 5.50
C PHE A 16 24.65 -36.09 6.78
N PHE A 17 24.81 -37.21 7.51
CA PHE A 17 25.63 -37.24 8.73
C PHE A 17 27.10 -36.96 8.46
N ILE A 18 27.67 -37.48 7.37
CA ILE A 18 29.05 -37.18 6.94
C ILE A 18 29.20 -35.67 6.66
N GLY A 19 28.24 -35.07 5.93
CA GLY A 19 28.22 -33.64 5.65
C GLY A 19 28.16 -32.77 6.92
N CYS A 20 27.32 -33.13 7.89
CA CYS A 20 27.25 -32.44 9.18
C CYS A 20 28.56 -32.52 9.99
N ILE A 21 29.20 -33.71 10.04
CA ILE A 21 30.47 -33.89 10.75
C ILE A 21 31.59 -33.07 10.11
N LEU A 22 31.71 -33.10 8.79
CA LEU A 22 32.70 -32.31 8.04
C LEU A 22 32.46 -30.79 8.21
N GLY A 23 31.21 -30.33 8.15
CA GLY A 23 30.86 -28.92 8.38
C GLY A 23 31.22 -28.44 9.78
N CYS A 24 30.96 -29.25 10.81
CA CYS A 24 31.35 -28.95 12.20
C CYS A 24 32.87 -28.93 12.39
N LEU A 25 33.62 -29.83 11.74
CA LEU A 25 35.08 -29.82 11.76
C LEU A 25 35.65 -28.57 11.07
N PHE A 26 35.13 -28.20 9.89
CA PHE A 26 35.59 -27.02 9.15
C PHE A 26 35.32 -25.71 9.93
N ARG A 27 34.14 -25.60 10.56
CA ARG A 27 33.76 -24.52 11.48
C ARG A 27 34.73 -24.40 12.67
N LYS A 28 35.26 -25.52 13.17
CA LYS A 28 36.21 -25.56 14.30
C LYS A 28 37.65 -25.26 13.88
N MET A 29 38.04 -25.59 12.64
CA MET A 29 39.38 -25.33 12.09
C MET A 29 39.61 -23.86 11.71
N PHE A 30 38.58 -23.15 11.22
CA PHE A 30 38.68 -21.75 10.78
C PHE A 30 38.00 -20.74 11.73
N GLY A 31 37.53 -21.18 12.90
CA GLY A 31 36.74 -20.39 13.85
C GLY A 31 37.52 -19.87 15.07
N GLY A 32 38.77 -19.43 14.92
CA GLY A 32 39.64 -19.04 16.03
C GLY A 32 40.37 -17.72 15.83
N GLY A 33 39.88 -16.65 16.46
CA GLY A 33 40.57 -15.36 16.58
C GLY A 33 40.12 -14.68 17.89
N SER A 34 41.05 -14.51 18.84
CA SER A 34 40.71 -14.03 20.18
C SER A 34 40.73 -12.50 20.29
N ARG A 35 40.29 -11.99 21.44
CA ARG A 35 40.33 -10.57 21.82
C ARG A 35 41.71 -10.22 22.35
N ASP A 36 42.21 -9.03 22.02
CA ASP A 36 43.25 -8.35 22.78
C ASP A 36 42.75 -6.99 23.31
N VAL A 37 43.29 -6.58 24.45
CA VAL A 37 42.82 -5.42 25.23
C VAL A 37 43.72 -4.23 24.99
N VAL A 38 43.16 -3.12 24.49
CA VAL A 38 43.86 -1.83 24.40
C VAL A 38 43.39 -0.89 25.51
N LYS A 39 44.35 -0.46 26.33
CA LYS A 39 44.21 0.45 27.48
C LYS A 39 43.91 1.88 27.01
N ALA A 40 42.91 2.53 27.60
CA ALA A 40 42.54 3.90 27.26
C ALA A 40 43.29 4.96 28.09
N GLN A 41 43.83 6.00 27.43
CA GLN A 41 43.85 7.41 27.86
C GLN A 41 44.28 8.31 26.66
N PRO A 42 44.04 9.64 26.67
CA PRO A 42 43.12 10.16 25.66
C PRO A 42 43.69 11.20 24.68
N VAL A 43 43.08 11.25 23.49
CA VAL A 43 43.02 12.45 22.62
C VAL A 43 41.59 12.60 22.10
N ALA A 44 41.23 13.81 21.66
CA ALA A 44 39.85 14.21 21.39
C ALA A 44 39.38 13.96 19.93
N ALA A 45 38.09 14.23 19.71
CA ALA A 45 37.35 14.36 18.44
C ALA A 45 36.56 13.15 17.87
N ALA A 46 35.23 13.31 17.99
CA ALA A 46 34.23 13.11 16.93
C ALA A 46 33.63 11.72 16.58
N VAL A 47 32.30 11.74 16.44
CA VAL A 47 31.35 10.79 15.81
C VAL A 47 31.10 9.45 16.53
N SER A 48 29.82 9.25 16.91
CA SER A 48 29.35 8.09 17.67
C SER A 48 28.70 7.00 16.79
N LYS A 49 28.98 5.74 17.14
CA LYS A 49 28.31 4.52 16.67
C LYS A 49 26.81 4.50 17.07
N PRO A 50 25.87 4.08 16.19
CA PRO A 50 24.53 3.71 16.60
C PRO A 50 24.52 2.28 17.17
N GLU A 51 23.99 2.10 18.37
CA GLU A 51 23.77 0.80 19.00
C GLU A 51 22.26 0.53 19.15
N VAL A 52 21.85 -0.73 19.04
CA VAL A 52 20.45 -1.12 19.13
C VAL A 52 19.96 -1.14 20.57
N MET A 53 19.05 -0.22 20.91
CA MET A 53 18.20 -0.33 22.10
C MET A 53 16.73 -0.25 21.69
N ALA A 54 15.93 -1.19 22.17
CA ALA A 54 14.48 -1.06 22.15
C ALA A 54 14.06 -0.04 23.22
N ALA A 55 13.41 1.04 22.80
CA ALA A 55 12.82 2.03 23.70
C ALA A 55 11.45 2.44 23.18
N ALA A 56 10.41 2.21 23.97
CA ALA A 56 9.05 2.63 23.63
C ALA A 56 8.82 4.07 24.08
N ALA A 57 8.56 4.99 23.13
CA ALA A 57 7.96 6.29 23.37
C ALA A 57 7.20 6.70 22.09
N THR A 58 5.88 6.92 22.08
CA THR A 58 5.18 8.10 22.68
C THR A 58 5.78 9.46 22.31
N GLY A 59 6.52 9.55 21.19
CA GLY A 59 6.79 10.82 20.51
C GLY A 59 5.64 11.22 19.60
N ALA A 60 5.16 12.47 19.69
CA ALA A 60 4.18 13.00 18.76
C ALA A 60 4.71 13.03 17.32
N ALA A 61 3.83 12.80 16.34
CA ALA A 61 4.16 12.80 14.92
C ALA A 61 4.88 14.10 14.52
N LYS A 62 6.10 13.99 13.98
CA LYS A 62 6.99 15.13 13.77
C LYS A 62 7.22 15.35 12.27
N ARG A 63 7.02 16.58 11.80
CA ARG A 63 7.26 16.92 10.37
C ARG A 63 8.73 16.68 9.98
N PRO A 64 9.04 15.83 8.98
CA PRO A 64 10.38 15.72 8.44
C PRO A 64 10.78 16.99 7.68
N LYS A 65 12.10 17.26 7.62
CA LYS A 65 12.66 18.45 6.97
C LYS A 65 12.39 18.46 5.46
N GLY A 66 11.43 19.28 5.05
CA GLY A 66 11.18 19.62 3.65
C GLY A 66 12.12 20.70 3.12
N LEU A 67 12.15 20.85 1.80
CA LEU A 67 12.79 21.95 1.06
C LEU A 67 11.70 22.90 0.53
N ALA A 68 12.06 24.16 0.25
CA ALA A 68 11.14 25.11 -0.37
C ALA A 68 10.94 24.86 -1.88
N ALA A 69 11.93 24.26 -2.54
CA ALA A 69 11.92 23.88 -3.94
C ALA A 69 12.81 22.64 -4.15
N ALA A 70 12.75 22.04 -5.34
CA ALA A 70 13.67 21.00 -5.74
C ALA A 70 15.12 21.53 -5.86
N ARG A 71 16.12 20.67 -5.68
CA ARG A 71 17.54 21.08 -5.77
C ARG A 71 17.87 21.26 -7.25
N ASP A 72 18.60 22.31 -7.60
CA ASP A 72 19.02 22.61 -8.97
C ASP A 72 17.85 22.66 -9.99
N GLY A 73 16.63 22.96 -9.50
CA GLY A 73 15.38 22.94 -10.28
C GLY A 73 14.87 21.55 -10.68
N LYS A 74 15.53 20.47 -10.24
CA LYS A 74 15.25 19.08 -10.62
C LYS A 74 14.74 18.28 -9.43
N ALA A 75 13.52 17.75 -9.54
CA ALA A 75 12.98 16.78 -8.61
C ALA A 75 13.28 15.35 -9.10
N ASP A 76 13.46 14.42 -8.18
CA ASP A 76 13.46 12.99 -8.50
C ASP A 76 12.06 12.56 -8.95
N GLN A 77 11.98 11.54 -9.79
CA GLN A 77 10.69 11.02 -10.23
C GLN A 77 10.10 10.09 -9.16
N LEU A 78 9.54 10.68 -8.09
CA LEU A 78 9.00 9.98 -6.91
C LEU A 78 7.99 8.90 -7.28
N GLN A 79 7.31 9.05 -8.42
CA GLN A 79 6.41 8.08 -9.03
C GLN A 79 6.99 6.67 -9.28
N ARG A 80 8.33 6.54 -9.28
CA ARG A 80 9.02 5.25 -9.41
C ARG A 80 8.89 4.39 -8.15
N ILE A 81 8.64 5.00 -6.98
CA ILE A 81 8.31 4.29 -5.76
C ILE A 81 6.87 3.76 -5.88
N SER A 82 6.69 2.47 -5.60
CA SER A 82 5.39 1.80 -5.62
C SER A 82 4.37 2.51 -4.74
N GLY A 83 3.14 2.66 -5.22
CA GLY A 83 2.08 3.40 -4.53
C GLY A 83 2.14 4.92 -4.67
N VAL A 84 3.26 5.53 -5.09
CA VAL A 84 3.36 6.98 -5.35
C VAL A 84 2.73 7.36 -6.69
N GLY A 85 1.39 7.36 -6.76
CA GLY A 85 0.68 7.83 -7.96
C GLY A 85 0.91 9.32 -8.26
N PRO A 86 0.61 9.82 -9.48
CA PRO A 86 0.84 11.22 -9.90
C PRO A 86 0.17 12.32 -9.02
N LYS A 87 -0.77 11.94 -8.15
CA LYS A 87 -1.40 12.83 -7.16
C LYS A 87 -0.63 12.87 -5.83
N LEU A 88 0.02 11.76 -5.46
CA LEU A 88 0.85 11.66 -4.26
C LEU A 88 2.20 12.32 -4.49
N ASP A 89 2.84 12.09 -5.64
CA ASP A 89 4.01 12.85 -6.11
C ASP A 89 3.79 14.38 -5.95
N LYS A 90 2.75 14.93 -6.58
CA LYS A 90 2.42 16.37 -6.47
C LYS A 90 2.14 16.84 -5.04
N THR A 91 1.61 15.96 -4.18
CA THR A 91 1.39 16.25 -2.76
C THR A 91 2.71 16.28 -1.98
N LEU A 92 3.61 15.33 -2.21
CA LEU A 92 4.95 15.28 -1.62
C LEU A 92 5.77 16.51 -2.03
N ASN A 93 5.79 16.82 -3.33
CA ASN A 93 6.42 18.02 -3.88
C ASN A 93 5.86 19.30 -3.22
N SER A 94 4.53 19.38 -3.03
CA SER A 94 3.88 20.51 -2.33
C SER A 94 4.15 20.57 -0.82
N LEU A 95 4.54 19.46 -0.19
CA LEU A 95 4.96 19.39 1.22
C LEU A 95 6.47 19.65 1.39
N GLY A 96 7.22 19.80 0.30
CA GLY A 96 8.67 20.04 0.30
C GLY A 96 9.53 18.78 0.17
N TYR A 97 8.96 17.65 -0.25
CA TYR A 97 9.67 16.40 -0.48
C TYR A 97 9.75 16.13 -1.98
N PHE A 98 10.94 16.37 -2.56
CA PHE A 98 11.20 16.32 -4.01
C PHE A 98 12.20 15.24 -4.40
N HIS A 99 12.86 14.59 -3.43
CA HIS A 99 14.00 13.69 -3.67
C HIS A 99 13.84 12.37 -2.93
N TYR A 100 14.32 11.28 -3.54
CA TYR A 100 14.42 9.96 -2.91
C TYR A 100 15.25 10.04 -1.62
N ASP A 101 16.30 10.86 -1.57
CA ASP A 101 17.15 11.03 -0.40
C ASP A 101 16.41 11.57 0.83
N GLN A 102 15.32 12.34 0.64
CA GLN A 102 14.50 12.84 1.73
C GLN A 102 13.62 11.72 2.31
N ILE A 103 12.97 10.94 1.43
CA ILE A 103 12.09 9.81 1.80
C ILE A 103 12.92 8.71 2.48
N ALA A 104 14.09 8.38 1.92
CA ALA A 104 15.03 7.39 2.44
C ALA A 104 15.50 7.65 3.89
N LYS A 105 15.36 8.88 4.39
CA LYS A 105 15.85 9.36 5.69
C LYS A 105 14.74 9.54 6.73
N TRP A 106 13.46 9.36 6.40
CA TRP A 106 12.37 9.50 7.37
C TRP A 106 12.47 8.44 8.47
N SER A 107 12.40 8.89 9.73
CA SER A 107 12.17 8.03 10.90
C SER A 107 10.70 7.61 11.02
N PRO A 108 10.33 6.58 11.82
CA PRO A 108 8.94 6.16 11.98
C PRO A 108 7.98 7.29 12.40
N ASN A 109 8.43 8.19 13.29
CA ASN A 109 7.62 9.33 13.76
C ASN A 109 7.44 10.41 12.67
N GLU A 110 8.32 10.44 11.67
CA GLU A 110 8.21 11.29 10.49
C GLU A 110 7.37 10.63 9.38
N VAL A 111 7.47 9.30 9.22
CA VAL A 111 6.58 8.49 8.39
C VAL A 111 5.13 8.66 8.85
N GLN A 112 4.86 8.53 10.15
CA GLN A 112 3.53 8.78 10.72
C GLN A 112 3.04 10.20 10.38
N TRP A 113 3.87 11.23 10.56
CA TRP A 113 3.47 12.61 10.25
C TRP A 113 3.15 12.79 8.77
N VAL A 114 3.96 12.26 7.86
CA VAL A 114 3.70 12.38 6.41
C VAL A 114 2.43 11.63 6.07
N ASP A 115 2.25 10.40 6.56
CA ASP A 115 1.04 9.60 6.32
C ASP A 115 -0.21 10.32 6.85
N GLU A 116 -0.15 10.92 8.05
CA GLU A 116 -1.19 11.80 8.61
C GLU A 116 -1.52 13.01 7.71
N HIS A 117 -0.59 13.49 6.88
CA HIS A 117 -0.79 14.57 5.91
C HIS A 117 -1.11 14.10 4.47
N LEU A 118 -0.94 12.81 4.15
CA LEU A 118 -1.35 12.24 2.87
C LEU A 118 -2.87 11.95 2.82
N ARG A 119 -3.43 11.97 1.61
CA ARG A 119 -4.85 11.63 1.37
C ARG A 119 -5.19 10.14 1.48
N PHE A 120 -4.17 9.28 1.56
CA PHE A 120 -4.30 7.83 1.62
C PHE A 120 -3.34 7.35 2.72
N LYS A 121 -3.88 6.69 3.75
CA LYS A 121 -3.12 6.26 4.93
C LYS A 121 -2.45 4.90 4.72
N GLY A 122 -1.48 4.58 5.58
CA GLY A 122 -0.71 3.33 5.61
C GLY A 122 0.19 3.08 4.40
N ARG A 123 0.19 3.95 3.39
CA ARG A 123 0.85 3.73 2.08
C ARG A 123 2.35 3.63 2.21
N ILE A 124 2.95 4.48 3.05
CA ILE A 124 4.41 4.64 3.16
C ILE A 124 5.06 3.36 3.70
N GLU A 125 4.37 2.67 4.60
CA GLU A 125 4.79 1.39 5.17
C GLU A 125 4.36 0.21 4.29
N ARG A 126 3.07 0.14 3.91
CA ARG A 126 2.48 -0.97 3.13
C ARG A 126 3.13 -1.15 1.75
N ASP A 127 3.43 -0.03 1.08
CA ASP A 127 4.05 -0.03 -0.24
C ASP A 127 5.58 0.15 -0.17
N GLU A 128 6.19 -0.04 1.02
CA GLU A 128 7.64 -0.04 1.28
C GLU A 128 8.44 1.17 0.72
N TRP A 129 7.96 2.39 0.96
CA TRP A 129 8.58 3.59 0.35
C TRP A 129 10.02 3.82 0.80
N ILE A 130 10.34 3.51 2.06
CA ILE A 130 11.66 3.78 2.66
C ILE A 130 12.79 2.93 2.04
N PRO A 131 12.71 1.58 1.93
CA PRO A 131 13.75 0.80 1.25
C PRO A 131 13.82 1.11 -0.25
N GLN A 132 12.69 1.31 -0.93
CA GLN A 132 12.67 1.70 -2.35
C GLN A 132 13.39 3.04 -2.58
N ALA A 133 13.09 4.06 -1.77
CA ALA A 133 13.76 5.35 -1.83
C ALA A 133 15.26 5.23 -1.52
N LYS A 134 15.69 4.30 -0.64
CA LYS A 134 17.12 4.06 -0.37
C LYS A 134 17.85 3.49 -1.59
N LEU A 135 17.24 2.53 -2.30
CA LEU A 135 17.85 1.96 -3.51
C LEU A 135 17.93 2.99 -4.64
N LEU A 136 16.85 3.76 -4.85
CA LEU A 136 16.81 4.82 -5.87
C LEU A 136 17.77 5.97 -5.55
N ALA A 137 17.83 6.43 -4.29
CA ALA A 137 18.78 7.46 -3.85
C ALA A 137 20.25 7.00 -3.92
N ALA A 138 20.51 5.69 -3.87
CA ALA A 138 21.84 5.11 -4.07
C ALA A 138 22.17 4.82 -5.55
N GLY A 139 21.25 5.08 -6.49
CA GLY A 139 21.41 4.72 -7.91
C GLY A 139 21.44 3.21 -8.18
N ASN A 140 20.99 2.38 -7.24
CA ASN A 140 21.06 0.92 -7.32
C ASN A 140 19.87 0.36 -8.11
N GLU A 141 19.83 0.72 -9.39
CA GLU A 141 18.75 0.39 -10.33
C GLU A 141 18.58 -1.11 -10.55
N ALA A 142 19.68 -1.88 -10.48
CA ALA A 142 19.67 -3.33 -10.66
C ALA A 142 18.98 -4.05 -9.48
N GLU A 143 19.27 -3.65 -8.24
CA GLU A 143 18.61 -4.22 -7.06
C GLU A 143 17.18 -3.71 -6.92
N PHE A 144 16.92 -2.43 -7.20
CA PHE A 144 15.57 -1.86 -7.25
C PHE A 144 14.69 -2.65 -8.24
N SER A 145 15.14 -2.82 -9.48
CA SER A 145 14.39 -3.54 -10.52
C SER A 145 14.24 -5.03 -10.22
N ARG A 146 15.20 -5.63 -9.49
CA ARG A 146 15.12 -7.04 -9.03
C ARG A 146 14.09 -7.26 -7.93
N LEU A 147 13.97 -6.33 -6.98
CA LEU A 147 13.08 -6.46 -5.82
C LEU A 147 11.66 -5.95 -6.10
N TYR A 148 11.55 -4.82 -6.82
CA TYR A 148 10.29 -4.09 -7.02
C TYR A 148 9.81 -4.10 -8.48
N GLY A 149 10.57 -4.70 -9.39
CA GLY A 149 10.28 -4.73 -10.83
C GLY A 149 10.62 -3.41 -11.54
N ASN A 150 10.38 -3.36 -12.84
CA ASN A 150 10.46 -2.10 -13.59
C ASN A 150 9.33 -1.16 -13.10
N GLY A 151 9.68 -0.24 -12.19
CA GLY A 151 8.84 0.87 -11.78
C GLY A 151 8.67 1.88 -12.91
N GLU A 152 7.87 1.51 -13.93
CA GLU A 152 7.63 2.30 -15.14
C GLU A 152 6.83 3.57 -14.83
N ALA A 153 7.55 4.64 -14.49
CA ALA A 153 7.00 5.98 -14.50
C ALA A 153 6.77 6.41 -15.96
N GLU A 154 5.51 6.46 -16.39
CA GLU A 154 5.09 7.01 -17.69
C GLU A 154 5.74 8.40 -17.88
N PRO A 155 6.47 8.65 -18.98
CA PRO A 155 7.33 9.82 -19.09
C PRO A 155 6.51 11.12 -19.12
N ALA A 156 6.71 11.95 -18.09
CA ALA A 156 6.08 13.26 -18.00
C ALA A 156 6.61 14.16 -19.13
N LYS A 157 5.79 14.41 -20.16
CA LYS A 157 6.10 15.45 -21.16
C LYS A 157 6.26 16.80 -20.46
N ALA A 158 7.42 17.41 -20.66
CA ALA A 158 7.65 18.79 -20.26
C ALA A 158 6.66 19.74 -20.97
N GLY A 159 6.09 20.65 -20.21
CA GLY A 159 5.27 21.76 -20.69
C GLY A 159 5.55 22.96 -19.80
N ALA A 160 6.14 24.00 -20.38
CA ALA A 160 6.63 25.15 -19.64
C ALA A 160 5.51 26.14 -19.25
N GLU A 161 5.77 26.87 -18.16
CA GLU A 161 5.27 28.21 -17.85
C GLU A 161 3.79 28.57 -18.10
N ARG A 162 3.07 28.84 -16.99
CA ARG A 162 2.68 30.22 -16.67
C ARG A 162 2.32 30.41 -15.19
N SER A 163 2.73 31.54 -14.63
CA SER A 163 2.43 32.02 -13.28
C SER A 163 1.42 33.20 -13.33
N GLY A 164 0.89 33.60 -12.17
CA GLY A 164 -0.23 34.56 -12.01
C GLY A 164 -1.53 33.84 -11.64
N GLU A 165 -2.13 33.89 -10.44
CA GLU A 165 -2.26 34.94 -9.39
C GLU A 165 -3.33 36.02 -9.75
N SER A 166 -4.31 36.41 -8.91
CA SER A 166 -4.56 36.17 -7.46
C SER A 166 -6.06 36.12 -7.05
N VAL A 167 -6.38 35.31 -6.03
CA VAL A 167 -7.25 35.51 -4.82
C VAL A 167 -8.63 36.24 -4.88
N LYS A 168 -9.53 35.81 -3.96
CA LYS A 168 -10.83 36.40 -3.46
C LYS A 168 -12.08 36.19 -4.35
N GLY A 169 -13.28 35.90 -3.80
CA GLY A 169 -13.66 35.46 -2.44
C GLY A 169 -14.97 36.08 -1.92
N ALA A 170 -16.03 35.28 -1.74
CA ALA A 170 -17.29 35.68 -1.10
C ALA A 170 -18.07 34.47 -0.53
N GLU A 171 -18.95 34.71 0.45
CA GLU A 171 -19.67 33.71 1.24
C GLU A 171 -21.19 34.02 1.28
N SER A 172 -22.06 33.01 1.15
CA SER A 172 -23.35 32.93 1.87
C SER A 172 -24.16 31.66 1.55
N ALA A 173 -24.84 31.13 2.56
CA ALA A 173 -25.96 30.18 2.49
C ALA A 173 -27.20 30.87 3.15
N PRO A 174 -28.27 30.23 3.68
CA PRO A 174 -28.69 28.81 3.64
C PRO A 174 -30.22 28.60 3.40
N LYS A 175 -30.69 27.33 3.56
CA LYS A 175 -32.03 26.83 4.01
C LYS A 175 -32.71 25.87 3.01
N THR A 176 -33.35 24.74 3.35
CA THR A 176 -33.34 23.72 4.44
C THR A 176 -34.63 22.88 4.26
N VAL A 177 -34.57 21.54 4.25
CA VAL A 177 -35.71 20.66 4.59
C VAL A 177 -35.22 19.43 5.39
N LYS A 178 -36.12 18.75 6.11
CA LYS A 178 -35.95 17.71 7.17
C LYS A 178 -36.78 16.46 6.77
N LYS A 179 -36.69 15.22 7.27
CA LYS A 179 -35.89 14.39 8.24
C LYS A 179 -36.54 12.95 8.16
N PRO A 180 -35.93 11.77 8.49
CA PRO A 180 -34.62 11.45 9.09
C PRO A 180 -33.75 10.40 8.33
N ALA A 181 -32.49 10.24 8.75
CA ALA A 181 -31.70 9.03 8.56
C ALA A 181 -31.31 8.43 9.94
N PRO A 182 -31.12 7.09 10.08
CA PRO A 182 -30.73 6.48 11.34
C PRO A 182 -29.27 6.82 11.73
N LYS A 183 -29.03 6.84 13.05
CA LYS A 183 -27.83 7.34 13.71
C LYS A 183 -26.56 6.53 13.35
N PRO A 184 -25.51 7.14 12.76
CA PRO A 184 -24.19 6.51 12.66
C PRO A 184 -23.61 6.33 14.08
N ALA A 185 -23.42 5.07 14.50
CA ALA A 185 -22.69 4.77 15.73
C ALA A 185 -21.18 4.86 15.47
N ALA A 186 -20.46 5.59 16.33
CA ALA A 186 -19.06 5.95 16.15
C ALA A 186 -18.13 4.72 15.94
N ALA A 187 -17.11 4.92 15.10
CA ALA A 187 -16.00 3.99 14.93
C ALA A 187 -14.77 4.52 15.67
N THR A 188 -14.47 3.96 16.84
CA THR A 188 -13.17 4.09 17.49
C THR A 188 -12.15 3.21 16.75
N GLY A 189 -10.92 3.69 16.59
CA GLY A 189 -9.88 3.07 15.76
C GLY A 189 -9.27 1.76 16.29
N ILE A 190 -8.02 1.51 15.87
CA ILE A 190 -7.41 0.18 15.65
C ILE A 190 -7.90 -0.42 14.34
N ALA A 191 -6.98 -0.88 13.48
CA ALA A 191 -7.29 -1.53 12.20
C ALA A 191 -8.13 -2.80 12.45
N LYS A 192 -9.44 -2.69 12.21
CA LYS A 192 -10.43 -3.67 12.63
C LYS A 192 -11.02 -4.37 11.40
N ALA A 193 -11.17 -5.69 11.48
CA ALA A 193 -11.91 -6.42 10.46
C ALA A 193 -13.32 -5.81 10.31
N PRO A 194 -13.81 -5.54 9.09
CA PRO A 194 -15.06 -4.82 8.89
C PRO A 194 -16.26 -5.58 9.46
N LYS A 195 -17.41 -4.89 9.53
CA LYS A 195 -18.68 -5.46 10.05
C LYS A 195 -19.21 -6.58 9.14
N LYS A 196 -18.68 -7.78 9.37
CA LYS A 196 -19.08 -9.07 8.78
C LYS A 196 -20.43 -9.53 9.34
N LEU A 197 -21.23 -10.14 8.47
CA LEU A 197 -22.49 -10.79 8.83
C LEU A 197 -22.31 -12.32 8.78
N LYS A 198 -23.11 -13.06 9.56
CA LYS A 198 -23.13 -14.54 9.50
C LYS A 198 -23.95 -15.08 8.31
N ALA A 199 -24.89 -14.27 7.80
CA ALA A 199 -25.74 -14.54 6.65
C ALA A 199 -26.23 -13.20 6.07
N ALA A 200 -26.74 -13.21 4.85
CA ALA A 200 -27.30 -12.02 4.23
C ALA A 200 -28.58 -11.56 4.95
N LYS A 201 -28.67 -10.25 5.29
CA LYS A 201 -29.89 -9.60 5.80
C LYS A 201 -31.10 -10.00 4.94
N GLY A 202 -32.20 -10.44 5.55
CA GLY A 202 -33.42 -10.82 4.81
C GLY A 202 -33.29 -12.07 3.91
N GLY A 203 -32.23 -12.86 4.04
CA GLY A 203 -32.06 -14.12 3.29
C GLY A 203 -31.71 -13.95 1.81
N LYS A 204 -31.44 -12.73 1.35
CA LYS A 204 -30.99 -12.40 -0.01
C LYS A 204 -29.72 -11.57 0.07
N ALA A 205 -28.72 -11.91 -0.71
CA ALA A 205 -27.52 -11.08 -0.91
C ALA A 205 -27.71 -10.18 -2.15
N ASP A 206 -26.99 -9.07 -2.19
CA ASP A 206 -26.83 -8.26 -3.39
C ASP A 206 -25.97 -9.00 -4.43
N ASP A 207 -26.19 -8.70 -5.71
CA ASP A 207 -25.33 -9.14 -6.82
C ASP A 207 -24.04 -8.31 -6.83
N LEU A 208 -23.02 -8.79 -6.10
CA LEU A 208 -21.76 -8.05 -5.96
C LEU A 208 -20.99 -7.99 -7.28
N GLN A 209 -21.30 -8.86 -8.25
CA GLN A 209 -20.70 -8.86 -9.60
C GLN A 209 -21.06 -7.61 -10.41
N ARG A 210 -22.01 -6.80 -9.94
CA ARG A 210 -22.29 -5.48 -10.51
C ARG A 210 -21.13 -4.51 -10.34
N ILE A 211 -20.28 -4.68 -9.34
CA ILE A 211 -19.06 -3.87 -9.13
C ILE A 211 -17.93 -4.34 -10.07
N SER A 212 -17.32 -3.40 -10.80
CA SER A 212 -16.21 -3.71 -11.73
C SER A 212 -15.08 -4.49 -11.04
N GLY A 213 -14.68 -5.61 -11.65
CA GLY A 213 -13.62 -6.49 -11.12
C GLY A 213 -14.09 -7.51 -10.07
N VAL A 214 -15.32 -7.43 -9.56
CA VAL A 214 -15.92 -8.54 -8.79
C VAL A 214 -16.46 -9.59 -9.78
N GLY A 215 -15.75 -10.71 -9.89
CA GLY A 215 -16.24 -11.88 -10.62
C GLY A 215 -16.92 -12.91 -9.70
N PRO A 216 -17.66 -13.91 -10.23
CA PRO A 216 -18.36 -14.91 -9.43
C PRO A 216 -17.51 -15.63 -8.37
N LYS A 217 -16.21 -15.84 -8.63
CA LYS A 217 -15.29 -16.46 -7.66
C LYS A 217 -14.88 -15.49 -6.55
N LEU A 218 -14.84 -14.19 -6.82
CA LEU A 218 -14.47 -13.15 -5.86
C LEU A 218 -15.67 -12.75 -4.99
N GLU A 219 -16.87 -12.67 -5.58
CA GLU A 219 -18.14 -12.59 -4.85
C GLU A 219 -18.28 -13.72 -3.84
N LYS A 220 -18.06 -14.98 -4.26
CA LYS A 220 -18.10 -16.13 -3.32
C LYS A 220 -17.07 -16.02 -2.19
N THR A 221 -15.91 -15.41 -2.42
CA THR A 221 -14.95 -15.10 -1.34
C THR A 221 -15.49 -14.00 -0.41
N LEU A 222 -16.07 -12.92 -0.93
CA LEU A 222 -16.66 -11.85 -0.13
C LEU A 222 -17.83 -12.34 0.73
N GLN A 223 -18.74 -13.12 0.14
CA GLN A 223 -19.87 -13.75 0.84
C GLN A 223 -19.37 -14.75 1.90
N GLY A 224 -18.35 -15.57 1.59
CA GLY A 224 -17.70 -16.45 2.56
C GLY A 224 -16.97 -15.73 3.70
N LEU A 225 -16.51 -14.49 3.46
CA LEU A 225 -15.98 -13.59 4.50
C LEU A 225 -17.08 -12.87 5.29
N GLY A 226 -18.35 -12.97 4.90
CA GLY A 226 -19.47 -12.31 5.58
C GLY A 226 -19.90 -10.95 4.99
N PHE A 227 -19.51 -10.66 3.75
CA PHE A 227 -19.93 -9.47 2.99
C PHE A 227 -20.92 -9.87 1.89
N PHE A 228 -22.18 -9.49 2.07
CA PHE A 228 -23.31 -9.89 1.21
C PHE A 228 -23.99 -8.71 0.52
N HIS A 229 -23.69 -7.48 0.93
CA HIS A 229 -24.47 -6.30 0.56
C HIS A 229 -23.59 -5.12 0.14
N PHE A 230 -24.10 -4.30 -0.79
CA PHE A 230 -23.45 -3.07 -1.22
C PHE A 230 -23.24 -2.09 -0.05
N ASP A 231 -24.16 -2.03 0.92
CA ASP A 231 -24.01 -1.13 2.09
C ASP A 231 -22.78 -1.44 2.94
N GLN A 232 -22.37 -2.72 3.02
CA GLN A 232 -21.15 -3.11 3.72
C GLN A 232 -19.92 -2.58 3.00
N ILE A 233 -19.85 -2.74 1.67
CA ILE A 233 -18.73 -2.30 0.83
C ILE A 233 -18.67 -0.76 0.76
N ALA A 234 -19.83 -0.11 0.61
CA ALA A 234 -19.97 1.34 0.64
C ALA A 234 -19.50 1.95 1.97
N GLY A 235 -19.67 1.22 3.07
CA GLY A 235 -19.31 1.64 4.42
C GLY A 235 -17.83 1.48 4.81
N TRP A 236 -17.01 0.74 4.05
CA TRP A 236 -15.62 0.46 4.45
C TRP A 236 -14.76 1.72 4.56
N THR A 237 -14.12 1.86 5.71
CA THR A 237 -12.97 2.76 5.95
C THR A 237 -11.71 2.27 5.22
N PRO A 238 -10.64 3.09 5.08
CA PRO A 238 -9.38 2.66 4.46
C PRO A 238 -8.76 1.42 5.12
N ASP A 239 -8.79 1.36 6.45
CA ASP A 239 -8.29 0.23 7.26
C ASP A 239 -9.11 -1.04 6.99
N GLU A 240 -10.43 -0.92 6.86
CA GLU A 240 -11.34 -2.01 6.49
C GLU A 240 -11.12 -2.47 5.04
N VAL A 241 -10.85 -1.54 4.11
CA VAL A 241 -10.47 -1.84 2.72
C VAL A 241 -9.16 -2.64 2.69
N GLN A 242 -8.14 -2.21 3.44
CA GLN A 242 -6.88 -2.94 3.56
C GLN A 242 -7.12 -4.34 4.11
N TRP A 243 -7.85 -4.49 5.22
CA TRP A 243 -8.15 -5.79 5.81
C TRP A 243 -8.84 -6.73 4.81
N VAL A 244 -9.80 -6.22 4.02
CA VAL A 244 -10.46 -7.06 3.01
C VAL A 244 -9.50 -7.43 1.88
N ASP A 245 -8.76 -6.47 1.32
CA ASP A 245 -7.80 -6.74 0.24
C ASP A 245 -6.71 -7.75 0.70
N ASP A 246 -6.26 -7.68 1.95
CA ASP A 246 -5.38 -8.65 2.61
C ASP A 246 -6.00 -10.06 2.69
N ASN A 247 -7.32 -10.18 2.79
CA ASN A 247 -8.06 -11.45 2.73
C ASN A 247 -8.41 -11.90 1.29
N LEU A 248 -8.16 -11.08 0.25
CA LEU A 248 -8.40 -11.45 -1.16
C LEU A 248 -7.16 -12.06 -1.84
N ARG A 249 -7.40 -12.98 -2.80
CA ARG A 249 -6.35 -13.59 -3.64
C ARG A 249 -5.75 -12.66 -4.70
N PHE A 250 -6.30 -11.46 -4.89
CA PHE A 250 -5.86 -10.50 -5.90
C PHE A 250 -5.88 -9.10 -5.29
N LYS A 251 -4.68 -8.59 -4.95
CA LYS A 251 -4.51 -7.31 -4.25
C LYS A 251 -4.83 -6.10 -5.13
N GLY A 252 -5.04 -4.96 -4.49
CA GLY A 252 -5.24 -3.64 -5.08
C GLY A 252 -6.50 -3.50 -5.95
N ARG A 253 -7.42 -4.48 -5.94
CA ARG A 253 -8.62 -4.43 -6.79
C ARG A 253 -9.65 -3.43 -6.27
N ILE A 254 -9.80 -3.34 -4.95
CA ILE A 254 -10.80 -2.48 -4.29
C ILE A 254 -10.54 -1.00 -4.62
N ASP A 255 -9.27 -0.57 -4.54
CA ASP A 255 -8.80 0.77 -4.92
C ASP A 255 -8.85 0.99 -6.44
N ARG A 256 -8.18 0.13 -7.23
CA ARG A 256 -7.97 0.35 -8.68
C ARG A 256 -9.26 0.36 -9.49
N GLU A 257 -10.22 -0.49 -9.12
CA GLU A 257 -11.51 -0.60 -9.81
C GLU A 257 -12.58 0.33 -9.19
N GLU A 258 -12.23 1.24 -8.27
CA GLU A 258 -13.16 2.16 -7.57
C GLU A 258 -14.38 1.44 -6.92
N TRP A 259 -14.18 0.37 -6.13
CA TRP A 259 -15.29 -0.41 -5.56
C TRP A 259 -16.19 0.41 -4.62
N ILE A 260 -15.60 1.24 -3.75
CA ILE A 260 -16.35 2.00 -2.73
C ILE A 260 -17.36 2.98 -3.33
N PRO A 261 -17.03 3.86 -4.30
CA PRO A 261 -18.02 4.73 -4.93
C PRO A 261 -18.97 3.99 -5.87
N GLN A 262 -18.61 2.83 -6.42
CA GLN A 262 -19.57 1.97 -7.12
C GLN A 262 -20.62 1.41 -6.15
N ALA A 263 -20.17 0.80 -5.05
CA ALA A 263 -21.04 0.24 -4.02
C ALA A 263 -21.96 1.29 -3.40
N LYS A 264 -21.51 2.54 -3.24
CA LYS A 264 -22.37 3.65 -2.79
C LYS A 264 -23.55 3.89 -3.73
N LEU A 265 -23.30 4.12 -5.02
CA LEU A 265 -24.38 4.34 -5.99
C LEU A 265 -25.34 3.14 -6.10
N LEU A 266 -24.83 1.91 -5.91
CA LEU A 266 -25.64 0.69 -5.92
C LEU A 266 -26.47 0.53 -4.63
N ALA A 267 -25.93 0.88 -3.46
CA ALA A 267 -26.64 0.86 -2.17
C ALA A 267 -27.68 1.99 -2.06
N ASP A 268 -27.37 3.17 -2.61
CA ASP A 268 -28.27 4.33 -2.69
C ASP A 268 -29.36 4.15 -3.76
N GLY A 269 -29.23 3.13 -4.63
CA GLY A 269 -30.18 2.85 -5.71
C GLY A 269 -30.10 3.80 -6.91
N ASP A 270 -29.08 4.66 -7.01
CA ASP A 270 -28.89 5.58 -8.14
C ASP A 270 -28.29 4.87 -9.35
N GLU A 271 -29.10 3.99 -9.94
CA GLU A 271 -28.82 3.28 -11.19
C GLU A 271 -28.45 4.22 -12.34
N LYS A 272 -28.97 5.46 -12.32
CA LYS A 272 -28.75 6.47 -13.36
C LYS A 272 -27.37 7.09 -13.24
N ALA A 273 -26.88 7.41 -12.05
CA ALA A 273 -25.49 7.83 -11.84
C ALA A 273 -24.51 6.67 -11.97
N PHE A 274 -24.88 5.47 -11.51
CA PHE A 274 -24.07 4.27 -11.69
C PHE A 274 -23.82 4.00 -13.18
N THR A 275 -24.89 3.86 -13.98
CA THR A 275 -24.79 3.61 -15.42
C THR A 275 -24.08 4.75 -16.15
N ARG A 276 -24.34 6.02 -15.77
CA ARG A 276 -23.68 7.20 -16.37
C ARG A 276 -22.17 7.26 -16.11
N ARG A 277 -21.67 6.74 -14.98
CA ARG A 277 -20.26 6.79 -14.60
C ARG A 277 -19.48 5.49 -14.88
N TYR A 278 -20.13 4.35 -14.76
CA TYR A 278 -19.51 3.01 -14.79
C TYR A 278 -20.10 2.07 -15.86
N GLY A 279 -21.11 2.49 -16.61
CA GLY A 279 -21.76 1.66 -17.63
C GLY A 279 -22.44 0.44 -17.01
N THR A 280 -22.12 -0.76 -17.50
CA THR A 280 -22.61 -2.03 -16.92
C THR A 280 -21.81 -2.50 -15.70
N GLY A 281 -20.79 -1.74 -15.26
CA GLY A 281 -19.92 -2.12 -14.15
C GLY A 281 -19.19 -3.44 -14.41
N GLY A 282 -19.27 -4.36 -13.45
CA GLY A 282 -18.69 -5.71 -13.55
C GLY A 282 -19.49 -6.69 -14.41
N LEU A 283 -20.75 -6.37 -14.77
CA LEU A 283 -21.61 -7.30 -15.50
C LEU A 283 -21.07 -7.61 -16.90
N LYS A 284 -21.02 -8.91 -17.21
CA LYS A 284 -20.68 -9.43 -18.54
C LYS A 284 -21.90 -9.56 -19.41
N ASP A 285 -21.74 -9.25 -20.69
CA ASP A 285 -22.73 -9.57 -21.70
C ASP A 285 -22.85 -11.11 -21.84
N LYS A 286 -24.04 -11.66 -21.58
CA LYS A 286 -24.27 -13.12 -21.55
C LYS A 286 -24.17 -13.80 -22.92
N LYS A 287 -24.18 -13.05 -24.02
CA LYS A 287 -24.16 -13.56 -25.40
C LYS A 287 -22.75 -13.53 -26.02
N THR A 288 -21.85 -12.71 -25.49
CA THR A 288 -20.47 -12.52 -25.99
C THR A 288 -19.39 -12.79 -24.95
N GLY A 289 -19.73 -12.97 -23.66
CA GLY A 289 -18.79 -13.27 -22.57
C GLY A 289 -17.85 -12.12 -22.18
N LYS A 290 -17.83 -11.06 -22.99
CA LYS A 290 -17.02 -9.86 -22.83
C LYS A 290 -17.65 -8.98 -21.74
N THR A 291 -16.83 -8.49 -20.82
CA THR A 291 -17.23 -7.30 -20.06
C THR A 291 -17.34 -6.14 -21.05
N LYS A 292 -18.48 -5.43 -21.07
CA LYS A 292 -18.45 -4.01 -21.42
C LYS A 292 -17.81 -3.25 -20.25
N SER A 293 -16.53 -3.53 -20.03
CA SER A 293 -15.67 -2.64 -19.26
C SER A 293 -15.89 -1.26 -19.85
N GLY A 294 -16.24 -0.29 -19.00
CA GLY A 294 -16.49 1.09 -19.40
C GLY A 294 -15.21 1.67 -19.95
N SER A 295 -14.94 1.43 -21.24
CA SER A 295 -13.72 1.86 -21.92
C SER A 295 -13.62 3.35 -21.71
N ARG A 296 -12.62 3.76 -20.92
CA ARG A 296 -12.38 5.15 -20.56
C ARG A 296 -11.95 5.86 -21.83
N THR A 297 -12.94 6.33 -22.60
CA THR A 297 -12.76 7.18 -23.77
C THR A 297 -12.14 8.47 -23.29
N LYS A 298 -10.80 8.44 -23.27
CA LYS A 298 -9.89 9.56 -23.07
C LYS A 298 -10.24 10.56 -24.16
N LYS A 299 -11.14 11.51 -23.83
CA LYS A 299 -11.53 12.57 -24.74
C LYS A 299 -10.30 13.43 -24.97
N SER A 300 -9.79 13.37 -26.20
CA SER A 300 -8.64 14.15 -26.68
C SER A 300 -8.87 15.65 -26.53
#